data_AF-A0A1M5Q5G6-F1
#
_entry.id   AF-A0A1M5Q5G6-F1
#
_cell.length_a   1.000
_cell.length_b   1.000
_cell.length_c   1.000
_cell.angle_alpha   90.00
_cell.angle_beta   90.00
_cell.angle_gamma   90.00
#
_symmetry.space_group_name_H-M   'P 1'
#
loop_
_entity.id
_entity.type
_entity.pdbx_description
1 polymer ?
#
loop_
_entity_poly.entity_id
_entity_poly.type
_entity_poly.pdbx_seq_one_letter_code
_entity_poly.pdbx_strand_id
1 'polypeptide(L)' 'MLDKYYKLLGLHINDVKEYFDKKNINYTIKTIEGKKNKENLLVPRAIKISEIDNSVEIVITYFSDSLD' A
#
# COMPACT_ATOMS: atom_id res chain seq x y z
N MET A 1 -16.89 -8.26 10.06
CA MET A 1 -15.65 -8.93 9.62
C MET A 1 -14.54 -7.88 9.68
N LEU A 2 -13.66 -7.93 10.68
CA LEU A 2 -12.52 -7.02 10.73
C LEU A 2 -11.56 -7.39 9.60
N ASP A 3 -11.19 -6.39 8.80
CA ASP A 3 -10.47 -6.50 7.53
C ASP A 3 -9.29 -7.48 7.57
N LYS A 4 -9.37 -8.52 6.73
CA LYS A 4 -8.34 -9.55 6.49
C LYS A 4 -6.92 -8.98 6.31
N TYR A 5 -6.83 -7.74 5.84
CA TYR A 5 -5.59 -7.03 5.52
C TYR A 5 -5.33 -5.80 6.39
N TYR A 6 -6.09 -5.57 7.47
CA TYR A 6 -5.94 -4.38 8.33
C TYR A 6 -4.51 -4.18 8.82
N LYS A 7 -3.82 -5.28 9.18
CA LYS A 7 -2.44 -5.26 9.67
C LYS A 7 -1.41 -4.83 8.61
N LEU A 8 -1.78 -4.81 7.34
CA LEU A 8 -0.92 -4.40 6.23
C LEU A 8 -1.08 -2.91 5.92
N LEU A 9 -2.13 -2.26 6.41
CA LEU A 9 -2.33 -0.83 6.22
C LEU A 9 -1.28 -0.03 6.99
N GLY A 10 -0.79 1.04 6.38
CA GLY A 10 0.28 1.88 6.90
C GLY A 10 1.68 1.29 6.77
N LEU A 11 1.83 0.01 6.43
CA LEU A 11 3.14 -0.59 6.17
C LEU A 11 3.75 -0.07 4.88
N HIS A 12 5.08 -0.13 4.80
CA HIS A 12 5.80 0.18 3.58
C HIS A 12 5.43 -0.81 2.48
N ILE A 13 5.36 -0.35 1.23
CA ILE A 13 4.91 -1.19 0.11
C ILE A 13 5.74 -2.48 -0.06
N ASN A 14 7.02 -2.46 0.31
CA ASN A 14 7.88 -3.66 0.23
C ASN A 14 7.39 -4.77 1.17
N ASP A 15 7.03 -4.44 2.42
CA ASP A 15 6.53 -5.42 3.39
C ASP A 15 5.18 -6.01 2.95
N VAL A 16 4.35 -5.16 2.35
CA VAL A 16 3.04 -5.54 1.81
C VAL A 16 3.22 -6.50 0.62
N LYS A 17 4.12 -6.19 -0.31
CA LYS A 17 4.45 -7.07 -1.45
C LYS A 17 4.93 -8.43 -0.98
N GLU A 18 5.88 -8.45 -0.04
CA GLU A 18 6.43 -9.69 0.51
C GLU A 18 5.34 -10.59 1.12
N TYR A 19 4.35 -9.99 1.80
CA TYR A 19 3.20 -10.74 2.34
C TYR A 19 2.39 -11.46 1.24
N PHE A 20 2.09 -10.79 0.14
CA PHE A 20 1.30 -11.36 -0.97
C PHE A 20 2.13 -12.34 -1.81
N ASP A 21 3.40 -12.03 -2.07
CA ASP A 21 4.34 -12.90 -2.80
C ASP A 21 4.50 -14.24 -2.08
N LYS A 22 4.73 -14.24 -0.75
CA LYS A 22 4.82 -15.47 0.07
C LYS A 22 3.56 -16.33 0.04
N LYS A 23 2.42 -15.75 -0.31
CA LYS A 23 1.13 -16.44 -0.39
C LYS A 23 0.73 -16.80 -1.81
N ASN A 24 1.56 -16.49 -2.81
CA ASN A 24 1.24 -16.63 -4.24
C ASN A 24 -0.09 -15.96 -4.61
N ILE A 25 -0.38 -14.80 -4.00
CA ILE A 25 -1.58 -14.02 -4.29
C ILE A 25 -1.21 -12.96 -5.33
N ASN A 26 -1.93 -12.95 -6.46
CA ASN A 26 -1.77 -11.90 -7.47
C ASN A 26 -2.27 -10.56 -6.95
N TYR A 27 -1.54 -9.49 -7.22
CA TYR A 27 -1.95 -8.14 -6.85
C TYR A 27 -1.58 -7.10 -7.91
N THR A 28 -2.30 -5.98 -7.85
CA THR A 28 -2.01 -4.75 -8.59
C THR A 28 -1.78 -3.60 -7.62
N ILE A 29 -0.94 -2.65 -7.99
CA ILE A 29 -0.67 -1.46 -7.19
C ILE A 29 -1.22 -0.25 -7.92
N LYS A 30 -2.06 0.52 -7.22
CA LYS A 30 -2.52 1.83 -7.66
C LYS A 30 -1.94 2.90 -6.75
N THR A 31 -1.33 3.91 -7.35
CA THR A 31 -0.78 5.05 -6.62
C THR A 31 -1.76 6.21 -6.68
N ILE A 32 -2.09 6.77 -5.51
CA ILE A 32 -2.77 8.07 -5.42
C ILE A 32 -1.73 9.11 -5.05
N GLU A 33 -1.54 10.10 -5.94
CA GLU A 33 -0.60 11.20 -5.75
C GLU A 33 -1.35 12.52 -5.52
N GLY A 34 -1.06 13.18 -4.40
CA GLY A 34 -1.43 14.58 -4.21
C GLY A 34 -0.60 15.51 -5.08
N LYS A 35 -1.12 16.70 -5.42
CA LYS A 35 -0.39 17.71 -6.22
C LYS A 35 0.61 18.55 -5.41
N LYS A 36 0.62 18.46 -4.08
CA LYS A 36 1.34 19.36 -3.16
C LYS A 36 2.56 18.64 -2.56
N ASN A 37 3.71 19.32 -2.51
CA ASN A 37 4.96 18.90 -1.85
C ASN A 37 5.49 17.52 -2.29
N LYS A 38 5.38 17.20 -3.58
CA LYS A 38 5.82 15.89 -4.10
C LYS A 38 7.30 15.59 -3.84
N GLU A 39 8.17 16.61 -3.83
CA GLU A 39 9.60 16.42 -3.55
C GLU A 39 9.90 15.80 -2.17
N ASN A 40 8.99 15.96 -1.21
CA ASN A 40 9.21 15.48 0.17
C ASN A 40 8.50 14.16 0.45
N LEU A 41 7.68 13.63 -0.47
CA LEU A 41 6.90 12.41 -0.26
C LEU A 41 7.64 11.21 -0.86
N LEU A 42 8.45 10.54 -0.04
CA LEU A 42 9.35 9.46 -0.50
C LEU A 42 8.94 8.08 0.00
N VAL A 43 8.07 7.99 1.00
CA VAL A 43 7.77 6.73 1.70
C VAL A 43 6.42 6.16 1.24
N PRO A 44 6.37 5.20 0.29
CA PRO A 44 5.13 4.60 -0.18
C PRO A 44 4.54 3.64 0.86
N ARG A 45 3.30 3.91 1.28
CA ARG A 45 2.58 3.07 2.25
C ARG A 45 1.20 2.67 1.72
N ALA A 46 0.76 1.47 2.09
CA ALA A 46 -0.58 0.99 1.74
C ALA A 46 -1.65 1.71 2.57
N ILE A 47 -2.66 2.26 1.90
CA ILE A 47 -3.77 2.99 2.54
C ILE A 47 -5.12 2.29 2.36
N LYS A 48 -5.24 1.43 1.35
CA LYS A 48 -6.41 0.59 1.12
C LYS A 48 -5.98 -0.69 0.42
N ILE A 49 -6.59 -1.79 0.81
CA ILE A 49 -6.43 -3.09 0.17
C ILE A 49 -7.82 -3.66 -0.08
N SER A 50 -8.08 -4.15 -1.29
CA SER A 50 -9.39 -4.70 -1.66
C SER A 50 -9.22 -5.92 -2.55
N GLU A 51 -10.06 -6.92 -2.34
CA GLU A 51 -10.12 -8.08 -3.23
C GLU A 51 -10.93 -7.69 -4.47
N ILE A 52 -10.39 -7.95 -5.65
CA ILE A 52 -11.05 -7.73 -6.94
C ILE A 52 -10.89 -9.01 -7.75
N ASP A 53 -12.00 -9.73 -7.93
CA ASP A 53 -12.07 -11.04 -8.57
C ASP A 53 -11.02 -12.01 -8.00
N ASN A 54 -10.05 -12.43 -8.81
CA ASN A 54 -8.97 -13.34 -8.45
C ASN A 54 -7.66 -12.62 -8.08
N SER A 55 -7.74 -11.34 -7.72
CA SER A 55 -6.58 -10.50 -7.43
C SER A 55 -6.83 -9.58 -6.23
N VAL A 56 -5.76 -8.96 -5.75
CA VAL A 56 -5.82 -7.92 -4.73
C VAL A 56 -5.40 -6.59 -5.34
N GLU A 57 -6.20 -5.55 -5.13
CA GLU A 57 -5.81 -4.18 -5.41
C GLU A 57 -5.23 -3.54 -4.15
N ILE A 58 -4.01 -3.04 -4.25
CA ILE A 58 -3.32 -2.30 -3.19
C ILE A 58 -3.25 -0.84 -3.63
N VAL A 59 -3.90 0.03 -2.88
CA VAL A 59 -3.80 1.47 -3.07
C VAL A 59 -2.72 2.01 -2.14
N ILE A 60 -1.75 2.72 -2.71
CA ILE A 60 -0.67 3.37 -1.99
C ILE A 60 -0.72 4.88 -2.13
N THR A 61 -0.14 5.56 -1.16
CA THR A 61 0.27 6.96 -1.30
C THR A 61 1.65 7.15 -0.67
N TYR A 62 2.28 8.27 -0.98
CA TYR A 62 3.60 8.62 -0.47
C TYR A 62 3.46 9.53 0.74
N PHE A 63 4.21 9.23 1.78
CA PHE A 63 4.34 10.03 3.00
C PHE A 63 5.71 10.69 3.05
N SER A 64 5.82 11.78 3.81
CA SER A 64 7.12 12.37 4.10
C SER A 64 7.96 11.44 4.97
N ASP A 65 9.27 11.46 4.72
CA ASP A 65 10.25 10.77 5.57
C ASP A 65 10.64 11.60 6.81
N SER A 66 10.07 12.81 6.95
CA SER A 66 10.28 13.66 8.11
C SER A 66 9.44 13.19 9.31
N LEU A 67 10.12 12.73 10.34
CA LEU A 67 9.66 12.76 11.73
C LEU A 67 9.80 14.21 12.23
N ASP A 68 8.89 15.09 11.83
CA ASP A 68 8.77 16.40 12.49
C ASP A 68 8.03 16.27 13.83
#